data_AF-A0A915I1M3-F1
#
_entry.id   AF-A0A915I1M3-F1
#
_cell.length_a   1.000
_cell.length_b   1.000
_cell.length_c   1.000
_cell.angle_alpha   90.00
_cell.angle_beta   90.00
_cell.angle_gamma   90.00
#
_symmetry.space_group_name_H-M   'P 1'
#
loop_
_entity.id
_entity.type
_entity.pdbx_description
1 polymer ?
#
loop_
_entity_poly.entity_id
_entity_poly.type
_entity_poly.pdbx_seq_one_letter_code
_entity_poly.pdbx_strand_id
1 'polypeptide(L)'
;MHQDGGVLANNPTAIGLHECRQLWPRTPIHCVVSVGTGRMAHLPQHSTPAVEPRYSSTFDKLYQAVVSATDTEKVHTILNDLLPPNTYYRTNPYMTKSYNLDDTAPDTLDQMTLDGKLYVRKNEAKLKAIALRLMQPKTYIQALKDRINHKLACYGY
;
A
#
# COMPACT_ATOMS: atom_id res chain seq x y z
N MET A 1 17.28 -21.50 3.88
CA MET A 1 15.82 -21.68 4.09
C MET A 1 15.15 -20.38 3.68
N HIS A 2 14.21 -20.42 2.74
CA HIS A 2 13.38 -19.26 2.39
C HIS A 2 12.01 -19.53 3.01
N GLN A 3 11.55 -18.65 3.90
CA GLN A 3 10.19 -18.68 4.45
C GLN A 3 9.26 -17.85 3.57
N ASP A 4 7.95 -18.11 3.70
CA ASP A 4 6.93 -17.31 3.03
C ASP A 4 7.07 -15.83 3.42
N GLY A 5 7.13 -14.96 2.42
CA GLY A 5 7.17 -13.51 2.60
C GLY A 5 5.95 -12.96 3.35
N GLY A 6 4.84 -13.70 3.37
CA GLY A 6 3.63 -13.36 4.14
C GLY A 6 3.83 -13.35 5.66
N VAL A 7 4.81 -14.11 6.18
CA VAL A 7 5.16 -14.12 7.62
C VAL A 7 5.96 -12.87 8.02
N LEU A 8 6.69 -12.28 7.08
CA LEU A 8 7.58 -11.13 7.30
C LEU A 8 6.95 -9.79 6.86
N ALA A 9 6.02 -9.80 5.90
CA ALA A 9 5.33 -8.61 5.42
C ALA A 9 3.98 -8.93 4.74
N ASN A 10 2.90 -9.03 5.53
CA ASN A 10 1.52 -9.20 5.01
C ASN A 10 1.03 -7.98 4.19
N ASN A 11 1.79 -6.88 4.20
CA ASN A 11 1.61 -5.75 3.29
C ASN A 11 2.99 -5.25 2.80
N PRO A 12 3.48 -5.70 1.63
CA PRO A 12 4.83 -5.37 1.16
C PRO A 12 4.99 -3.92 0.68
N THR A 13 3.93 -3.10 0.75
CA THR A 13 3.93 -1.74 0.19
C THR A 13 5.03 -0.86 0.79
N ALA A 14 5.26 -0.94 2.11
CA ALA A 14 6.28 -0.14 2.77
C ALA A 14 7.69 -0.53 2.32
N ILE A 15 7.93 -1.83 2.13
CA ILE A 15 9.21 -2.36 1.64
C ILE A 15 9.42 -1.91 0.19
N GLY A 16 8.44 -2.11 -0.69
CA GLY A 16 8.54 -1.68 -2.07
C GLY A 16 8.75 -0.18 -2.22
N LEU A 17 8.15 0.64 -1.34
CA LEU A 17 8.40 2.08 -1.31
C LEU A 17 9.83 2.42 -0.88
N HIS A 18 10.35 1.73 0.13
CA HIS A 18 11.73 1.88 0.58
C HIS A 18 12.71 1.52 -0.54
N GLU A 19 12.53 0.38 -1.20
CA GLU A 19 13.36 -0.06 -2.32
C GLU A 19 13.29 0.91 -3.51
N CYS A 20 12.10 1.39 -3.87
CA CYS A 20 11.93 2.43 -4.89
C CYS A 20 12.74 3.69 -4.57
N ARG A 21 12.80 4.09 -3.29
CA ARG A 21 13.59 5.26 -2.87
C ARG A 21 15.10 5.01 -2.94
N GLN A 22 15.56 3.77 -2.75
CA GLN A 22 16.97 3.43 -2.94
C GLN A 22 17.36 3.45 -4.41
N LEU A 23 16.50 2.93 -5.29
CA LEU A 23 16.73 2.93 -6.74
C LEU A 23 16.64 4.34 -7.33
N TRP A 24 15.70 5.15 -6.86
CA TRP A 24 15.43 6.49 -7.38
C TRP A 24 15.32 7.55 -6.28
N PRO A 25 16.42 7.89 -5.58
CA PRO A 25 16.39 8.77 -4.40
C PRO A 25 15.93 10.20 -4.72
N ARG A 26 16.12 10.66 -5.96
CA ARG A 26 15.75 12.01 -6.42
C ARG A 26 14.40 12.06 -7.15
N THR A 27 13.74 10.91 -7.33
CA THR A 27 12.47 10.82 -8.06
C THR A 27 11.31 10.73 -7.07
N PRO A 28 10.36 11.69 -7.09
CA PRO A 28 9.19 11.62 -6.22
C PRO A 28 8.29 10.46 -6.63
N ILE A 29 7.69 9.82 -5.64
CA ILE A 29 6.72 8.75 -5.87
C ILE A 29 5.43 9.37 -6.41
N HIS A 30 5.02 8.92 -7.59
CA HIS A 30 3.85 9.46 -8.28
C HIS A 30 2.55 8.88 -7.74
N CYS A 31 2.46 7.56 -7.68
CA CYS A 31 1.27 6.85 -7.25
C CYS A 31 1.68 5.47 -6.71
N VAL A 32 1.04 5.05 -5.62
CA VAL A 32 1.18 3.74 -5.00
C VAL A 32 -0.22 3.19 -4.82
N VAL A 33 -0.48 2.04 -5.45
CA VAL A 33 -1.73 1.31 -5.28
C VAL A 33 -1.40 0.01 -4.57
N SER A 34 -1.92 -0.13 -3.36
CA SER A 34 -1.78 -1.32 -2.54
C SER A 34 -3.07 -2.12 -2.63
N VAL A 35 -2.99 -3.35 -3.13
CA VAL A 35 -4.15 -4.24 -3.30
C VAL A 35 -4.11 -5.30 -2.20
N GLY A 36 -5.17 -5.38 -1.42
CA GLY A 36 -5.39 -6.37 -0.38
C GLY A 36 -6.27 -7.51 -0.87
N THR A 37 -6.11 -8.67 -0.23
CA THR A 37 -6.86 -9.90 -0.50
C THR A 37 -8.20 -9.98 0.20
N GLY A 38 -8.59 -8.93 0.93
CA GLY A 38 -9.84 -8.87 1.66
C GLY A 38 -9.64 -8.53 3.13
N ARG A 39 -10.63 -7.86 3.72
CA ARG A 39 -10.75 -7.72 5.17
C ARG A 39 -12.06 -8.30 5.66
N MET A 40 -12.01 -8.94 6.82
CA MET A 40 -13.21 -9.27 7.57
C MET A 40 -13.88 -7.97 8.02
N ALA A 41 -15.22 -7.94 7.99
CA ALA A 41 -15.94 -6.95 8.78
C ALA A 41 -15.72 -7.32 10.26
N HIS A 42 -14.74 -6.70 10.91
CA HIS A 42 -14.65 -6.78 12.37
C HIS A 42 -15.94 -6.18 12.94
N LEU A 43 -16.72 -6.96 13.69
CA LEU A 43 -17.59 -6.39 14.72
C LEU A 43 -16.71 -5.47 15.59
N PRO A 44 -17.20 -4.30 16.00
CA PRO A 44 -16.39 -3.30 16.69
C PRO A 44 -15.77 -3.91 17.96
N GLN A 45 -14.49 -4.26 17.89
CA GLN A 45 -13.73 -4.60 19.09
C GLN A 45 -13.39 -3.30 19.81
N HIS A 46 -13.79 -3.25 21.08
CA HIS A 46 -13.58 -2.15 22.00
C HIS A 46 -12.15 -1.60 21.91
N SER A 47 -12.06 -0.30 21.65
CA SER A 47 -10.86 0.51 21.69
C SER A 47 -10.20 0.42 23.06
N THR A 48 -9.04 -0.24 23.16
CA THR A 48 -8.13 -0.05 24.29
C THR A 48 -7.26 1.18 24.05
N PRO A 49 -6.98 2.00 25.07
CA PRO A 49 -6.35 3.31 24.90
C PRO A 49 -4.90 3.16 24.44
N ALA A 50 -4.56 3.87 23.36
CA ALA A 50 -3.22 3.90 22.79
C ALA A 50 -2.25 4.61 23.76
N VAL A 51 -1.19 3.90 24.16
CA VAL A 51 -0.04 4.47 24.86
C VAL A 51 0.78 5.26 23.82
N GLU A 52 1.01 6.55 24.07
CA GLU A 52 1.85 7.40 23.21
C GLU A 52 3.34 7.08 23.40
N PRO A 53 4.11 6.80 22.32
CA PRO A 53 5.56 6.78 22.38
C PRO A 53 6.17 8.05 21.76
N ARG A 54 7.16 8.58 22.48
CA ARG A 54 7.96 9.76 22.16
C ARG A 54 8.77 9.60 20.85
N TYR A 55 9.01 10.74 20.20
CA TYR A 55 9.61 10.88 18.88
C TYR A 55 11.07 10.38 18.81
N SER A 56 11.31 9.31 18.06
CA SER A 56 12.56 9.04 17.33
C SER A 56 12.26 8.86 15.83
N SER A 57 13.30 8.78 14.99
CA SER A 57 13.30 9.08 13.55
C SER A 57 12.19 8.42 12.71
N THR A 58 11.87 9.01 11.55
CA THR A 58 10.89 8.48 10.58
C THR A 58 11.23 7.06 10.11
N PHE A 59 12.51 6.70 10.12
CA PHE A 59 13.00 5.37 9.77
C PHE A 59 12.75 4.33 10.87
N ASP A 60 12.94 4.71 12.14
CA ASP A 60 12.67 3.83 13.27
C ASP A 60 11.18 3.51 13.39
N LYS A 61 10.32 4.49 13.08
CA LYS A 61 8.86 4.28 13.00
C LYS A 61 8.49 3.36 11.84
N LEU A 62 9.17 3.46 10.69
CA LEU A 62 8.96 2.56 9.55
C LEU A 62 9.42 1.13 9.87
N TYR A 63 10.56 0.99 10.53
CA TYR A 63 11.10 -0.29 10.98
C TYR A 63 10.21 -0.95 12.05
N GLN A 64 9.72 -0.19 13.04
CA GLN A 64 8.73 -0.68 14.01
C GLN A 64 7.37 -1.02 13.36
N ALA A 65 6.98 -0.34 12.29
CA ALA A 65 5.81 -0.71 11.48
C ALA A 65 6.01 -2.03 10.71
N VAL A 66 7.23 -2.30 10.23
CA VAL A 66 7.63 -3.60 9.66
C VAL A 66 7.57 -4.70 10.72
N VAL A 67 7.97 -4.42 11.96
CA VAL A 67 7.85 -5.37 13.09
C VAL A 67 6.39 -5.56 13.54
N SER A 68 5.52 -4.56 13.32
CA SER A 68 4.06 -4.64 13.59
C SER A 68 3.25 -5.29 12.45
N ALA A 69 3.91 -5.86 11.43
CA ALA A 69 3.33 -6.34 10.17
C ALA A 69 2.36 -7.53 10.27
N THR A 70 1.97 -7.96 11.46
CA THR A 70 0.79 -8.83 11.64
C THR A 70 -0.53 -8.09 11.42
N ASP A 71 -0.54 -6.75 11.44
CA ASP A 71 -1.73 -5.92 11.22
C ASP A 71 -1.59 -5.08 9.95
N THR A 72 -2.25 -5.51 8.87
CA THR A 72 -2.20 -4.88 7.55
C THR A 72 -2.77 -3.46 7.53
N GLU A 73 -3.63 -3.10 8.49
CA GLU A 73 -4.28 -1.79 8.53
C GLU A 73 -3.35 -0.71 9.13
N LYS A 74 -2.41 -1.07 10.02
CA LYS A 74 -1.42 -0.12 10.56
C LYS A 74 -0.47 0.41 9.49
N VAL A 75 0.00 -0.47 8.60
CA VAL A 75 0.85 -0.06 7.44
C VAL A 75 0.08 0.91 6.54
N HIS A 76 -1.21 0.67 6.35
CA HIS A 76 -2.06 1.58 5.58
C HIS A 76 -2.14 2.98 6.22
N THR A 77 -2.43 3.08 7.51
CA THR A 77 -2.52 4.37 8.23
C THR A 77 -1.21 5.15 8.14
N ILE A 78 -0.08 4.49 8.43
CA ILE A 78 1.23 5.15 8.41
C ILE A 78 1.59 5.66 7.01
N LEU A 79 1.36 4.86 5.97
CA LEU A 79 1.65 5.28 4.60
C LEU A 79 0.72 6.42 4.15
N ASN A 80 -0.53 6.43 4.60
CA ASN A 80 -1.48 7.49 4.32
C ASN A 80 -1.07 8.82 4.98
N ASP A 81 -0.50 8.77 6.19
CA ASP A 81 -0.05 9.96 6.91
C ASP A 81 1.29 10.51 6.40
N LEU A 82 2.19 9.63 5.96
CA LEU A 82 3.54 10.01 5.52
C LEU A 82 3.62 10.43 4.05
N LEU A 83 2.73 9.92 3.19
CA LEU A 83 2.76 10.21 1.76
C LEU A 83 1.93 11.46 1.44
N PRO A 84 2.33 12.25 0.41
CA PRO A 84 1.52 13.37 -0.03
C PRO A 84 0.11 12.93 -0.43
N PRO A 85 -0.88 13.83 -0.32
CA PRO A 85 -2.25 13.53 -0.73
C PRO A 85 -2.29 13.08 -2.19
N ASN A 86 -3.22 12.18 -2.53
CA ASN A 86 -3.37 11.58 -3.86
C ASN A 86 -2.15 10.79 -4.38
N THR A 87 -1.30 10.31 -3.47
CA THR A 87 -0.15 9.45 -3.81
C THR A 87 -0.38 7.99 -3.43
N TYR A 88 -1.12 7.72 -2.36
CA TYR A 88 -1.34 6.37 -1.85
C TYR A 88 -2.80 5.96 -1.86
N TYR A 89 -3.07 4.78 -2.38
CA TYR A 89 -4.41 4.21 -2.46
C TYR A 89 -4.38 2.75 -2.01
N ARG A 90 -5.18 2.40 -1.00
CA ARG A 90 -5.39 1.01 -0.59
C ARG A 90 -6.73 0.50 -1.10
N THR A 91 -6.74 -0.57 -1.88
CA THR A 91 -7.96 -1.32 -2.22
C THR A 91 -7.96 -2.58 -1.38
N ASN A 92 -8.98 -2.76 -0.53
CA ASN A 92 -9.11 -3.94 0.31
C ASN A 92 -10.60 -4.28 0.41
N PRO A 93 -11.09 -5.27 -0.36
CA PRO A 93 -12.51 -5.61 -0.39
C PRO A 93 -12.99 -6.15 0.95
N TYR A 94 -14.26 -5.92 1.28
CA TYR A 94 -14.87 -6.57 2.44
C TYR A 94 -15.32 -7.96 2.02
N MET A 95 -14.89 -8.98 2.76
CA MET A 95 -15.30 -10.36 2.51
C MET A 95 -16.51 -10.71 3.36
N THR A 96 -17.46 -11.42 2.76
CA THR A 96 -18.70 -11.83 3.41
C THR A 96 -18.50 -13.03 4.34
N LYS A 97 -17.48 -13.86 4.08
CA LYS A 97 -17.15 -15.06 4.85
C LYS A 97 -15.67 -15.12 5.20
N SER A 98 -15.34 -15.92 6.20
CA SER A 98 -13.96 -16.31 6.48
C SER A 98 -13.53 -17.43 5.55
N TYR A 99 -12.38 -17.23 4.91
CA TYR A 99 -11.79 -18.20 4.00
C TYR A 99 -10.45 -18.64 4.54
N ASN A 100 -10.18 -19.95 4.49
CA ASN A 100 -8.85 -20.46 4.74
C ASN A 100 -7.96 -20.22 3.52
N LEU A 101 -6.65 -20.16 3.73
CA LEU A 101 -5.70 -19.92 2.65
C LEU A 101 -5.64 -21.08 1.64
N ASP A 102 -5.97 -22.29 2.09
CA ASP A 102 -6.01 -23.53 1.31
C ASP A 102 -7.39 -23.85 0.73
N ASP A 103 -8.38 -22.97 0.90
CA ASP A 103 -9.71 -23.16 0.32
C ASP A 103 -9.71 -22.88 -1.18
N THR A 104 -9.82 -23.97 -1.96
CA THR A 104 -9.89 -23.93 -3.43
C THR A 104 -11.25 -24.37 -3.96
N ALA A 105 -12.29 -24.42 -3.12
CA ALA A 105 -13.62 -24.84 -3.56
C ALA A 105 -14.18 -23.83 -4.58
N PRO A 106 -14.79 -24.30 -5.69
CA PRO A 106 -15.30 -23.42 -6.74
C PRO A 106 -16.34 -22.43 -6.20
N ASP A 107 -17.25 -22.88 -5.33
CA ASP A 107 -18.26 -22.03 -4.71
C ASP A 107 -17.65 -20.93 -3.83
N THR A 108 -16.54 -21.22 -3.14
CA THR A 108 -15.79 -20.25 -2.35
C THR A 108 -15.19 -19.17 -3.25
N LEU A 109 -14.53 -19.57 -4.34
CA LEU A 109 -13.89 -18.65 -5.28
C LEU A 109 -14.92 -17.77 -6.01
N ASP A 110 -16.09 -18.33 -6.34
CA ASP A 110 -17.20 -17.59 -6.93
C ASP A 110 -17.72 -16.52 -5.96
N GLN A 111 -17.83 -16.86 -4.67
CA GLN A 111 -18.21 -15.89 -3.64
C GLN A 111 -17.15 -14.79 -3.45
N MET A 112 -15.86 -15.13 -3.41
CA MET A 112 -14.77 -14.13 -3.35
C MET A 112 -14.81 -13.19 -4.56
N THR A 113 -15.07 -13.74 -5.74
CA THR A 113 -15.20 -12.97 -6.99
C THR A 113 -16.41 -12.03 -6.93
N LEU A 114 -17.52 -12.49 -6.38
CA LEU A 114 -18.72 -11.68 -6.18
C LEU A 114 -18.44 -10.51 -5.22
N ASP A 115 -17.81 -10.79 -4.08
CA ASP A 115 -17.42 -9.77 -3.08
C ASP A 115 -16.48 -8.72 -3.70
N GLY A 116 -15.50 -9.16 -4.51
CA GLY A 116 -14.62 -8.27 -5.26
C GLY A 116 -15.35 -7.38 -6.27
N LYS A 117 -16.31 -7.94 -7.03
CA LYS A 117 -17.14 -7.18 -7.98
C LYS A 117 -18.02 -6.14 -7.25
N LEU A 118 -18.60 -6.51 -6.12
CA LEU A 118 -19.39 -5.59 -5.29
C LEU A 118 -18.52 -4.45 -4.75
N TYR A 119 -17.30 -4.75 -4.31
CA TYR A 119 -16.35 -3.73 -3.88
C TYR A 119 -16.02 -2.74 -5.01
N VAL A 120 -15.75 -3.23 -6.22
CA VAL A 120 -15.46 -2.39 -7.40
C VAL A 120 -16.64 -1.46 -7.69
N ARG A 121 -17.87 -1.98 -7.71
CA ARG A 121 -19.08 -1.18 -7.93
C ARG A 121 -19.25 -0.10 -6.86
N LYS A 122 -19.07 -0.44 -5.58
CA LYS A 122 -19.20 0.50 -4.47
C LYS A 122 -18.12 1.58 -4.46
N ASN A 123 -16.91 1.26 -4.95
CA ASN A 123 -15.75 2.15 -4.92
C ASN A 123 -15.37 2.67 -6.31
N GLU A 124 -16.31 2.71 -7.25
CA GLU A 124 -16.04 3.07 -8.65
C GLU A 124 -15.35 4.44 -8.76
N ALA A 125 -15.82 5.45 -8.01
CA ALA A 125 -15.21 6.78 -7.99
C ALA A 125 -13.74 6.75 -7.55
N LYS A 126 -13.41 5.95 -6.53
CA LYS A 126 -12.04 5.77 -6.04
C LYS A 126 -11.16 5.10 -7.09
N LEU A 127 -11.67 4.04 -7.74
CA LEU A 127 -10.94 3.35 -8.80
C LEU A 127 -10.72 4.22 -10.04
N LYS A 128 -11.71 5.05 -10.40
CA LYS A 128 -11.56 6.08 -11.45
C LYS A 128 -10.49 7.10 -11.07
N ALA A 129 -10.47 7.59 -9.83
CA ALA A 129 -9.44 8.52 -9.36
C ALA A 129 -8.04 7.89 -9.42
N ILE A 130 -7.90 6.63 -9.03
CA ILE A 130 -6.65 5.86 -9.15
C ILE A 130 -6.23 5.76 -10.62
N ALA A 131 -7.13 5.36 -11.51
CA ALA A 131 -6.85 5.23 -12.94
C ALA A 131 -6.40 6.57 -13.55
N LEU A 132 -7.12 7.65 -13.24
CA LEU A 132 -6.76 9.00 -13.67
C LEU A 132 -5.37 9.41 -13.18
N ARG A 133 -5.06 9.12 -11.92
CA ARG A 133 -3.74 9.41 -11.34
C ARG A 133 -2.64 8.60 -12.03
N LEU A 134 -2.85 7.31 -12.25
CA LEU A 134 -1.88 6.43 -12.93
C LEU A 134 -1.62 6.86 -14.37
N MET A 135 -2.66 7.29 -15.10
CA MET A 135 -2.57 7.72 -16.49
C MET A 135 -2.12 9.17 -16.65
N GLN A 136 -1.94 9.91 -15.56
CA GLN A 136 -1.56 11.32 -15.63
C GLN A 136 -0.15 11.47 -16.25
N PRO A 137 -0.02 12.21 -17.37
CA PRO A 137 1.28 12.41 -17.98
C PRO A 137 2.17 13.28 -17.10
N LYS A 138 3.48 13.09 -17.24
CA LYS A 138 4.47 13.96 -16.61
C LYS A 138 4.29 15.39 -17.12
N THR A 139 4.35 16.36 -16.22
CA THR A 139 4.38 17.77 -16.63
C THR A 139 5.70 18.11 -17.30
N TYR A 140 5.74 19.19 -18.09
CA TYR A 140 6.98 19.66 -18.71
C TYR A 140 8.10 19.93 -17.69
N ILE A 141 7.74 20.46 -16.52
CA ILE A 141 8.69 20.71 -15.42
C ILE A 141 9.22 19.40 -14.87
N GLN A 142 8.37 18.38 -14.66
CA GLN A 142 8.81 17.06 -14.21
C GLN A 142 9.72 16.39 -15.25
N ALA A 143 9.37 16.45 -16.54
CA ALA A 143 10.21 15.90 -17.60
C ALA A 143 11.57 16.59 -17.70
N LEU A 144 11.62 17.92 -17.52
CA LEU A 144 12.88 18.66 -17.46
C LEU A 144 13.72 18.27 -16.24
N LYS A 145 13.09 18.18 -15.05
CA LYS A 145 13.74 17.77 -13.82
C LYS A 145 14.32 16.36 -13.94
N ASP A 146 13.57 15.44 -14.54
CA ASP A 146 14.02 14.07 -14.81
C ASP A 146 15.24 14.06 -15.75
N ARG A 147 15.24 14.88 -16.81
CA ARG A 147 16.39 15.01 -17.72
C ARG A 147 17.63 15.55 -17.01
N ILE A 148 17.46 16.54 -16.13
CA ILE A 148 18.56 17.11 -15.35
C ILE A 148 19.10 16.07 -14.37
N ASN A 149 18.22 15.41 -13.62
CA ASN A 149 18.57 14.35 -12.67
C ASN A 149 19.28 13.19 -13.35
N HIS A 150 18.81 12.76 -14.52
CA HIS A 150 19.43 11.71 -15.32
C HIS A 150 20.83 12.13 -15.77
N LYS A 151 21.02 13.36 -16.26
CA LYS A 151 22.35 13.87 -16.60
C LYS A 151 23.27 13.89 -15.38
N LEU A 152 22.82 14.40 -14.23
CA LEU A 152 23.61 14.42 -12.99
C LEU A 152 24.05 13.02 -12.56
N ALA A 153 23.13 12.04 -12.61
CA ALA A 153 23.44 10.65 -12.28
C ALA A 153 24.47 10.04 -13.25
N CYS A 154 24.38 10.33 -14.55
CA CYS A 154 25.37 9.87 -15.54
C CYS A 154 26.75 10.55 -15.38
N TYR A 155 26.80 11.79 -14.86
CA TYR A 155 28.04 12.52 -14.63
C TYR A 155 28.62 12.32 -13.21
N GLY A 156 28.02 11.47 -12.38
CA GLY A 156 28.56 11.10 -11.06
C GLY A 156 28.39 12.14 -9.95
N TYR A 157 27.41 13.04 -10.06
CA TYR A 157 27.06 14.05 -9.03
C TYR A 157 25.73 13.73 -8.32
#